data_AF-A0A6G0Z2A7-F1
#
_entry.id   AF-A0A6G0Z2A7-F1
#
_cell.length_a   1.000
_cell.length_b   1.000
_cell.length_c   1.000
_cell.angle_alpha   90.00
_cell.angle_beta   90.00
_cell.angle_gamma   90.00
#
_symmetry.space_group_name_H-M   'P 1'
#
loop_
_entity.id
_entity.type
_entity.pdbx_description
1 polymer ?
#
loop_
_entity_poly.entity_id
_entity_poly.type
_entity_poly.pdbx_seq_one_letter_code
_entity_poly.pdbx_strand_id
1 'polypeptide(L)'
;MDIISFIPIFVSQNKIIVGLVGRFTENAKRMSTIFHDRPMSALDTAVYWVEYVIRHKGAHHLRSEAVKLTWYQYLLLDSRAVIIWRPEQN
;
A
#
# COMPACT_ATOMS: atom_id res chain seq x y z
N MET A 1 46.19 -4.15 -13.27
CA MET A 1 45.00 -3.87 -12.43
C MET A 1 44.30 -5.20 -12.32
N ASP A 2 44.66 -5.96 -11.28
CA ASP A 2 44.42 -7.41 -11.25
C ASP A 2 43.14 -7.72 -10.48
N ILE A 3 42.40 -8.74 -10.92
CA ILE A 3 41.10 -9.14 -10.37
C ILE A 3 41.14 -9.35 -8.84
N ILE A 4 42.30 -9.74 -8.31
CA ILE A 4 42.54 -10.01 -6.89
C ILE A 4 42.32 -8.75 -6.02
N SER A 5 42.57 -7.54 -6.53
CA SER A 5 42.35 -6.31 -5.75
C SER A 5 40.89 -5.98 -5.48
N PHE A 6 39.95 -6.60 -6.21
CA PHE A 6 38.50 -6.38 -6.06
C PHE A 6 37.81 -7.32 -5.08
N ILE A 7 38.47 -8.42 -4.68
CA ILE A 7 37.92 -9.43 -3.75
C ILE A 7 37.43 -8.81 -2.43
N PRO A 8 38.17 -7.90 -1.76
CA PRO A 8 37.73 -7.30 -0.51
C PRO A 8 36.46 -6.45 -0.65
N ILE A 9 36.31 -5.77 -1.79
CA ILE A 9 35.16 -4.91 -2.09
C ILE A 9 33.92 -5.79 -2.29
N PHE A 10 34.02 -6.86 -3.06
CA PHE A 10 32.92 -7.81 -3.28
C PHE A 10 32.47 -8.47 -1.98
N VAL A 11 33.41 -8.93 -1.14
CA VAL A 11 33.11 -9.53 0.17
C VAL A 11 32.41 -8.51 1.09
N SER A 12 32.85 -7.25 1.07
CA SER A 12 32.22 -6.16 1.82
C SER A 12 30.77 -5.91 1.39
N GLN A 13 30.51 -5.88 0.07
CA GLN A 13 29.15 -5.71 -0.47
C GLN A 13 28.22 -6.86 -0.08
N ASN A 14 28.69 -8.10 -0.15
CA ASN A 14 27.88 -9.27 0.24
C ASN A 14 27.52 -9.26 1.72
N LYS A 15 28.45 -8.84 2.58
CA LYS A 15 28.20 -8.70 4.03
C LYS A 15 27.11 -7.66 4.33
N ILE A 16 27.06 -6.57 3.57
CA ILE A 16 26.02 -5.54 3.70
C ILE A 16 24.66 -6.10 3.28
N ILE A 17 24.57 -6.82 2.16
CA ILE A 17 23.33 -7.42 1.67
C ILE A 17 22.80 -8.47 2.65
N VAL A 18 23.64 -9.39 3.11
CA VAL A 18 23.26 -10.42 4.09
C VAL A 18 22.81 -9.77 5.41
N GLY A 19 23.50 -8.71 5.86
CA GLY A 19 23.11 -7.95 7.04
C GLY A 19 21.76 -7.23 6.89
N LEU A 20 21.46 -6.68 5.71
CA LEU A 20 20.17 -6.06 5.41
C LEU A 20 19.04 -7.10 5.43
N VAL A 21 19.21 -8.24 4.77
CA VAL A 21 18.22 -9.33 4.72
C VAL A 21 17.91 -9.87 6.12
N GLY A 22 18.91 -10.01 6.99
CA GLY A 22 18.72 -10.37 8.40
C GLY A 22 17.82 -9.39 9.14
N ARG A 23 18.09 -8.08 9.02
CA ARG A 23 17.29 -7.01 9.66
C ARG A 23 15.85 -6.95 9.14
N PHE A 24 15.63 -7.13 7.83
CA PHE A 24 14.28 -7.18 7.26
C PHE A 24 13.49 -8.38 7.78
N THR A 25 14.15 -9.54 7.86
CA THR A 25 13.53 -10.78 8.36
C THR A 25 13.14 -10.65 9.83
N GLU A 26 13.98 -10.03 10.66
CA GLU A 26 13.70 -9.78 12.07
C GLU A 26 12.51 -8.82 12.26
N ASN A 27 12.48 -7.72 11.51
CA ASN A 27 11.35 -6.79 11.52
C ASN A 27 10.06 -7.44 11.02
N ALA A 28 10.12 -8.28 9.98
CA ALA A 28 8.97 -9.01 9.47
C ALA A 28 8.43 -10.02 10.50
N LYS A 29 9.31 -10.72 11.21
CA LYS A 29 8.92 -11.63 12.31
C LYS A 29 8.26 -10.86 13.45
N ARG A 30 8.86 -9.75 13.88
CA ARG A 30 8.30 -8.88 14.92
C ARG A 30 6.90 -8.36 14.55
N MET A 31 6.75 -7.90 13.31
CA MET A 31 5.45 -7.47 12.78
C MET A 31 4.47 -8.64 12.74
N SER A 32 4.88 -9.81 12.27
CA SER A 32 4.05 -11.02 12.26
C SER A 32 3.55 -11.37 13.66
N THR A 33 4.39 -11.33 14.69
CA THR A 33 3.98 -11.60 16.08
C THR A 33 2.92 -10.59 16.55
N ILE A 34 3.12 -9.30 16.29
CA ILE A 34 2.13 -8.25 16.62
C ILE A 34 0.80 -8.44 15.88
N PHE A 35 0.83 -8.93 14.64
CA PHE A 35 -0.36 -9.27 13.88
C PHE A 35 -1.11 -10.49 14.43
N HIS A 36 -0.39 -11.46 15.02
CA HIS A 36 -0.97 -12.65 15.65
C HIS A 36 -1.40 -12.41 17.11
N ASP A 37 -0.84 -11.41 17.81
CA ASP A 37 -1.19 -11.02 19.18
C ASP A 37 -2.53 -10.25 19.30
N ARG A 38 -3.35 -10.24 18.24
CA ARG A 38 -4.65 -9.59 18.29
C ARG A 38 -5.63 -10.50 19.06
N PRO A 39 -6.33 -9.98 20.09
CA PRO A 39 -7.24 -10.76 20.93
C PRO A 39 -8.50 -11.25 20.19
N MET A 40 -8.71 -10.82 18.95
CA MET A 40 -9.79 -11.31 18.09
C MET A 40 -9.20 -12.16 16.97
N SER A 41 -9.70 -13.39 16.84
CA SER A 41 -9.43 -14.25 15.70
C SER A 41 -9.78 -13.51 14.40
N ALA A 42 -9.00 -13.72 13.34
CA ALA A 42 -9.29 -13.17 12.02
C ALA A 42 -10.70 -13.54 11.54
N LEU A 43 -11.19 -14.72 11.97
CA LEU A 43 -12.54 -15.20 11.70
C LEU A 43 -13.59 -14.35 12.43
N ASP A 44 -13.42 -14.11 13.74
CA ASP A 44 -14.36 -13.30 14.52
C ASP A 44 -14.42 -11.85 14.03
N THR A 45 -13.28 -11.31 13.60
CA THR A 45 -13.21 -9.98 12.98
C THR A 45 -13.99 -9.96 11.66
N ALA A 46 -13.82 -10.96 10.80
CA ALA A 46 -14.56 -11.06 9.54
C ALA A 46 -16.07 -11.21 9.76
N VAL A 47 -16.48 -12.04 10.71
CA VAL A 47 -17.88 -12.22 11.11
C VAL A 47 -18.46 -10.90 11.63
N TYR A 48 -17.73 -10.20 12.50
CA TYR A 48 -18.13 -8.88 12.99
C TYR A 48 -18.34 -7.88 11.85
N TRP A 49 -17.42 -7.81 10.87
CA TRP A 49 -17.56 -6.91 9.72
C TRP A 49 -18.72 -7.28 8.80
N VAL A 50 -18.95 -8.58 8.56
CA VAL A 50 -20.08 -9.06 7.77
C VAL A 50 -21.40 -8.72 8.46
N GLU A 51 -21.50 -8.99 9.77
CA GLU A 51 -22.69 -8.68 10.55
C GLU A 51 -22.91 -7.16 10.67
N TYR A 52 -21.84 -6.37 10.74
CA TYR A 52 -21.88 -4.90 10.73
C TYR A 52 -22.41 -4.36 9.39
N VAL A 53 -21.94 -4.89 8.25
CA VAL A 53 -22.39 -4.52 6.91
C VAL A 53 -23.86 -4.88 6.68
N ILE A 54 -24.30 -6.05 7.15
CA ILE A 54 -25.69 -6.50 7.05
C ILE A 54 -26.60 -5.66 7.97
N ARG A 55 -26.21 -5.44 9.24
CA ARG A 55 -26.98 -4.62 10.19
C ARG A 55 -27.14 -3.17 9.75
N HIS A 56 -26.13 -2.60 9.08
CA HIS A 56 -26.16 -1.23 8.56
C HIS A 56 -26.55 -1.16 7.07
N LYS A 57 -27.25 -2.18 6.54
CA LYS A 57 -27.78 -2.24 5.16
C LYS A 57 -26.80 -1.75 4.09
N GLY A 58 -25.59 -2.30 4.08
CA GLY A 58 -24.59 -2.05 3.04
C GLY A 58 -23.71 -0.82 3.24
N ALA A 59 -23.62 -0.30 4.48
CA ALA A 59 -22.73 0.79 4.88
C ALA A 59 -22.81 1.99 3.93
N HIS A 60 -23.80 2.85 4.16
CA HIS A 60 -24.04 4.05 3.35
C HIS A 60 -22.85 5.03 3.31
N HIS A 61 -21.88 4.85 4.21
CA HIS A 61 -20.62 5.59 4.34
C HIS A 61 -19.40 4.85 3.74
N LEU A 62 -19.59 3.62 3.25
CA LEU A 62 -18.58 2.76 2.60
C LEU A 62 -18.91 2.54 1.12
N ARG A 63 -20.15 2.82 0.70
CA ARG A 63 -20.39 3.32 -0.67
C ARG A 63 -19.70 4.67 -0.78
N SER A 64 -18.67 4.74 -1.61
CA SER A 64 -18.07 6.00 -2.00
C SER A 64 -19.17 7.00 -2.35
N GLU A 65 -19.14 8.19 -1.75
CA GLU A 65 -19.96 9.34 -2.17
C GLU A 65 -19.81 9.61 -3.69
N ALA A 66 -18.82 9.01 -4.38
CA ALA A 66 -18.72 8.97 -5.84
C ALA A 66 -20.00 8.51 -6.57
N VAL A 67 -20.90 7.74 -5.92
CA VAL A 67 -22.17 7.34 -6.54
C VAL A 67 -23.24 8.45 -6.46
N LYS A 68 -23.09 9.41 -5.54
CA LYS A 68 -23.96 10.59 -5.44
C LYS A 68 -23.42 11.81 -6.21
N LEU A 69 -22.13 11.83 -6.54
CA LEU A 69 -21.56 12.92 -7.32
C LEU A 69 -22.11 12.90 -8.76
N THR A 70 -22.65 14.04 -9.19
CA THR A 70 -23.11 14.27 -10.57
C THR A 70 -21.97 13.95 -11.54
N TRP A 71 -22.28 13.43 -12.74
CA TRP A 71 -21.29 12.93 -13.70
C TRP A 71 -20.12 13.90 -13.99
N TYR A 72 -20.39 15.22 -13.93
CA TYR A 72 -19.39 16.26 -14.12
C TYR A 72 -18.29 16.30 -13.04
N GLN A 73 -18.65 16.04 -11.77
CA GLN A 73 -17.69 16.04 -10.67
C GLN A 73 -16.88 14.74 -10.61
N TYR A 74 -17.52 13.61 -10.95
CA TYR A 74 -16.84 12.32 -11.09
C TYR A 74 -15.75 12.34 -12.17
N LEU A 75 -16.01 13.02 -13.30
CA LEU A 75 -15.06 13.11 -14.41
C LEU A 75 -13.99 14.22 -14.23
N LEU A 76 -14.00 14.95 -13.11
CA LEU A 76 -13.15 16.12 -12.82
C LEU A 76 -12.95 16.99 -14.07
N LEU A 77 -14.04 17.39 -14.72
CA LEU A 77 -13.98 18.07 -16.02
C LEU A 77 -13.22 19.39 -15.97
N ASP A 78 -13.13 20.05 -14.81
CA ASP A 78 -12.27 21.22 -14.60
C ASP A 78 -10.79 20.89 -14.88
N SER A 79 -10.30 19.75 -14.39
CA SER A 79 -8.92 19.31 -14.66
C SER A 79 -8.68 19.00 -16.14
N ARG A 80 -9.66 18.39 -16.82
CA ARG A 80 -9.58 18.12 -18.27
C ARG A 80 -9.71 19.38 -19.10
N ALA A 81 -10.52 20.34 -18.65
CA ALA A 81 -10.65 21.64 -19.27
C ALA A 81 -9.32 22.40 -19.20
N VAL A 82 -8.62 22.39 -18.06
CA VAL A 82 -7.27 22.97 -17.94
C VAL A 82 -6.26 22.30 -18.89
N ILE A 83 -6.33 20.97 -19.05
CA ILE A 83 -5.46 20.22 -19.97
C ILE A 83 -5.77 20.55 -21.44
N ILE A 84 -7.06 20.63 -21.81
CA ILE A 84 -7.51 20.96 -23.17
C ILE A 84 -7.32 22.45 -23.49
N TRP A 85 -7.49 23.34 -22.51
CA TRP A 85 -7.41 24.80 -22.66
C TRP A 85 -5.98 25.29 -22.88
N ARG A 86 -4.97 24.42 -22.89
CA ARG A 86 -3.65 24.75 -23.43
C ARG A 86 -3.55 24.32 -24.90
N PRO A 87 -4.16 25.04 -25.87
CA PRO A 87 -3.77 24.89 -27.24
C PRO A 87 -2.38 25.51 -27.40
N GLU A 88 -1.48 24.74 -27.99
CA GLU A 88 -0.32 25.14 -28.76
C GLU A 88 -0.16 26.67 -28.91
N GLN A 89 0.62 27.31 -28.04
CA GLN A 89 1.19 28.62 -28.33
C GLN A 89 2.46 28.35 -29.16
N ASN A 90 2.27 28.25 -30.49
CA ASN A 90 3.34 28.37 -31.49
C ASN A 90 3.28 29.77 -32.11
#